data_AF-A0A168M8E1-F1
#
_entry.id   AF-A0A168M8E1-F1
#
_cell.length_a   1.000
_cell.length_b   1.000
_cell.length_c   1.000
_cell.angle_alpha   90.00
_cell.angle_beta   90.00
_cell.angle_gamma   90.00
#
_symmetry.space_group_name_H-M   'P 1'
#
loop_
_entity.id
_entity.type
_entity.pdbx_description
1 polymer ?
#
loop_
_entity_poly.entity_id
_entity_poly.type
_entity_poly.pdbx_seq_one_letter_code
_entity_poly.pdbx_strand_id
1 'polypeptide(L)' 'PCPSCPRAFARKHDLQRHIRVHTGDKPYMCPCCKKTFARTDALKRHLRMEEQ' A
#
# COMPACT_ATOMS: atom_id res chain seq x y z
N PRO A 1 -11.85 6.37 -12.33
CA PRO A 1 -10.63 6.95 -12.97
C PRO A 1 -9.71 7.54 -11.89
N CYS A 2 -8.39 7.55 -12.10
CA CYS A 2 -7.44 8.24 -11.23
C CYS A 2 -7.38 9.75 -11.55
N PRO A 3 -7.36 10.65 -10.55
CA PRO A 3 -7.28 12.09 -10.81
C PRO A 3 -5.89 12.58 -11.26
N SER A 4 -4.84 11.78 -11.05
CA SER A 4 -3.44 12.19 -11.27
C SER A 4 -2.73 11.41 -12.38
N CYS A 5 -3.41 10.44 -13.00
CA CYS A 5 -2.88 9.71 -14.16
C CYS A 5 -4.00 9.06 -15.00
N PRO A 6 -3.71 8.57 -16.22
CA PRO A 6 -4.72 7.97 -17.10
C PRO A 6 -5.29 6.61 -16.65
N ARG A 7 -4.87 6.06 -15.49
CA ARG A 7 -5.33 4.74 -15.05
C ARG A 7 -6.78 4.77 -14.59
N ALA A 8 -7.55 3.78 -15.03
CA ALA A 8 -8.90 3.53 -14.56
C ALA A 8 -8.96 2.21 -13.77
N PHE A 9 -9.87 2.14 -12.82
CA PHE A 9 -10.09 0.97 -11.96
C PHE A 9 -11.58 0.69 -11.88
N ALA A 10 -11.96 -0.58 -12.01
CA ALA A 10 -13.36 -1.00 -11.95
C ALA A 10 -13.94 -0.89 -10.53
N ARG A 11 -13.11 -1.06 -9.49
CA ARG A 11 -13.55 -1.00 -8.09
C ARG A 11 -12.98 0.22 -7.38
N LYS A 12 -13.81 0.84 -6.53
CA LYS A 12 -13.41 2.00 -5.72
C LYS A 12 -12.21 1.71 -4.83
N HIS A 13 -12.15 0.54 -4.19
CA HIS A 13 -11.02 0.21 -3.30
C HIS A 13 -9.69 0.06 -4.06
N ASP A 14 -9.73 -0.41 -5.30
CA ASP A 14 -8.54 -0.51 -6.15
C ASP A 14 -8.02 0.88 -6.53
N LEU A 15 -8.93 1.80 -6.87
CA LEU A 15 -8.60 3.21 -7.09
C LEU A 15 -8.01 3.86 -5.84
N GLN A 16 -8.64 3.70 -4.68
CA GLN A 16 -8.15 4.26 -3.41
C GLN A 16 -6.76 3.74 -3.04
N ARG A 17 -6.52 2.43 -3.21
CA ARG A 17 -5.20 1.85 -3.03
C ARG A 17 -4.18 2.44 -4.01
N HIS A 18 -4.57 2.67 -5.25
CA HIS A 18 -3.70 3.25 -6.26
C HIS A 18 -3.34 4.71 -5.96
N ILE A 19 -4.26 5.51 -5.42
CA ILE A 19 -4.01 6.92 -5.07
C ILE A 19 -2.82 7.05 -4.10
N ARG A 20 -2.58 6.06 -3.22
CA ARG A 20 -1.42 6.02 -2.32
C ARG A 20 -0.06 6.08 -3.04
N VAL A 21 -0.01 5.68 -4.31
CA VAL A 21 1.20 5.79 -5.16
C VAL A 21 1.52 7.26 -5.44
N HIS A 22 0.51 8.11 -5.57
CA HIS A 22 0.69 9.54 -5.82
C HIS A 22 0.96 10.32 -4.53
N THR A 23 0.30 9.97 -3.44
CA THR A 23 0.47 10.67 -2.15
C THR A 23 1.68 10.20 -1.35
N GLY A 24 2.25 9.04 -1.70
CA GLY A 24 3.28 8.38 -0.90
C GLY A 24 2.75 7.81 0.41
N ASP A 25 1.42 7.75 0.59
CA ASP A 25 0.78 7.27 1.81
C ASP A 25 1.12 5.80 2.09
N LYS A 26 1.66 5.56 3.29
CA LYS A 26 2.09 4.24 3.77
C LYS A 26 1.58 4.02 5.19
N PRO A 27 0.27 3.77 5.36
CA PRO A 27 -0.37 3.76 6.67
C PRO A 27 -0.02 2.52 7.50
N TYR A 28 0.60 1.50 6.90
CA TYR A 28 0.92 0.25 7.59
C TYR A 28 2.38 0.24 8.00
N MET A 29 2.66 0.32 9.29
CA MET A 29 4.02 0.30 9.85
C MET A 29 4.34 -1.08 10.44
N CYS A 30 5.54 -1.59 10.18
CA CYS A 30 6.09 -2.74 10.89
C CYS A 30 6.41 -2.33 12.34
N PRO A 31 5.87 -3.03 13.36
CA PRO A 31 6.11 -2.67 14.75
C PRO A 31 7.58 -2.84 15.17
N CYS A 32 8.30 -3.79 14.57
CA CYS A 32 9.68 -4.14 14.89
C CYS A 32 10.69 -3.18 14.26
N CYS A 33 10.72 -3.06 12.93
CA CYS A 33 11.73 -2.28 12.21
C CYS A 33 11.25 -0.90 11.73
N LYS A 34 10.01 -0.51 12.05
CA LYS A 34 9.37 0.77 11.67
C LYS A 34 9.25 1.06 10.17
N LYS A 35 9.59 0.10 9.30
CA LYS A 35 9.35 0.19 7.85
C LYS A 35 7.85 0.34 7.57
N THR A 36 7.51 1.27 6.68
CA THR A 36 6.12 1.54 6.29
C THR A 36 5.78 0.99 4.90
N PHE A 37 4.53 0.56 4.74
CA PHE A 37 4.00 -0.07 3.54
C PHE A 37 2.70 0.60 3.12
N ALA A 38 2.48 0.71 1.81
CA ALA A 38 1.23 1.25 1.23
C ALA A 38 0.06 0.25 1.29
N ARG A 39 0.35 -1.04 1.53
CA ARG A 39 -0.64 -2.12 1.52
C ARG A 39 -0.43 -3.13 2.66
N THR A 40 -1.53 -3.66 3.18
CA THR A 40 -1.53 -4.65 4.28
C THR A 40 -0.89 -5.96 3.88
N ASP A 41 -1.12 -6.45 2.65
CA ASP A 41 -0.52 -7.69 2.17
C ASP A 41 1.00 -7.60 2.02
N ALA A 42 1.52 -6.42 1.67
CA ALA A 42 2.96 -6.15 1.65
C ALA A 42 3.55 -6.21 3.07
N LEU A 43 2.90 -5.59 4.07
CA LEU A 43 3.29 -5.72 5.47
C LEU A 43 3.23 -7.18 5.94
N LYS A 44 2.13 -7.89 5.68
CA LYS A 44 1.99 -9.30 6.06
C LYS A 44 3.10 -10.18 5.46
N ARG A 45 3.46 -9.98 4.20
CA ARG A 45 4.58 -10.70 3.57
C ARG A 45 5.90 -10.36 4.23
N HIS A 46 6.14 -9.09 4.53
CA HIS A 46 7.34 -8.66 5.24
C HIS A 46 7.45 -9.33 6.62
N LEU A 47 6.37 -9.30 7.41
CA LEU A 47 6.37 -9.93 8.74
C LEU A 47 6.65 -11.44 8.68
N ARG A 48 6.10 -12.15 7.67
CA ARG A 48 6.40 -13.58 7.49
C ARG A 48 7.86 -13.87 7.17
N MET A 49 8.56 -12.94 6.50
CA MET A 49 9.97 -13.11 6.12
C MET A 49 10.92 -12.64 7.23
N GLU A 50 10.50 -11.70 8.08
CA GLU A 50 11.30 -11.26 9.25
C GLU A 50 11.23 -12.25 10.42
N GLU A 51 10.36 -13.26 10.34
CA GLU A 51 10.26 -14.36 11.32
C GLU A 51 11.17 -15.56 10.97
N GLN A 52 11.97 -15.49 9.90
CA GLN A 52 13.10 -16.39 9.64
C GLN A 52 14.42 -15.70 10.00
#